data_AF-A0A969ING3-F1
#
_entry.id   AF-A0A969ING3-F1
#
_cell.length_a   1.000
_cell.length_b   1.000
_cell.length_c   1.000
_cell.angle_alpha   90.00
_cell.angle_beta   90.00
_cell.angle_gamma   90.00
#
_symmetry.space_group_name_H-M   'P 1'
#
loop_
_entity.id
_entity.type
_entity.pdbx_description
1 polymer ?
#
loop_
_entity_poly.entity_id
_entity_poly.type
_entity_poly.pdbx_seq_one_letter_code
_entity_poly.pdbx_strand_id
1 'polypeptide(L)'
;MPSAWGHDAEGIYGATVVASNADIDLAIVQSDNKKSKQAAFANRLPEAGDDVYAIGFPLFDEFFDIKITDGIVSGLSGFDGDRRFIQMTAPIQPGNSGGPLVDAAGLVVGVIESKRKGEVAEGVVAEGVGFAVAPEVAANFIRANGLKPKLIASEKERKVRDIMRDAKQWTVLIACFSLKV
;
A
#
# COMPACT_ATOMS: atom_id res chain seq x y z
N MET A 1 -24.01 6.78 8.61
CA MET A 1 -22.91 7.78 8.73
C MET A 1 -21.64 7.12 8.24
N PRO A 2 -20.74 7.84 7.55
CA PRO A 2 -19.49 7.27 7.05
C PRO A 2 -18.66 6.73 8.23
N SER A 3 -18.07 5.55 8.08
CA SER A 3 -17.19 4.95 9.09
C SER A 3 -15.73 5.39 8.95
N ALA A 4 -15.40 6.05 7.83
CA ALA A 4 -14.10 6.61 7.51
C ALA A 4 -14.26 7.84 6.59
N TRP A 5 -13.18 8.59 6.42
CA TRP A 5 -13.13 9.75 5.55
C TRP A 5 -11.95 9.61 4.60
N GLY A 6 -12.17 9.82 3.31
CA GLY A 6 -11.10 9.90 2.33
C GLY A 6 -10.70 11.35 2.06
N HIS A 7 -9.42 11.56 1.80
CA HIS A 7 -8.84 12.85 1.44
C HIS A 7 -7.89 12.65 0.25
N ASP A 8 -8.06 13.47 -0.78
CA ASP A 8 -7.13 13.59 -1.89
C ASP A 8 -7.00 15.04 -2.35
N ALA A 9 -6.43 15.29 -3.54
CA ALA A 9 -6.23 16.62 -4.07
C ALA A 9 -7.54 17.38 -4.39
N GLU A 10 -8.68 16.68 -4.50
CA GLU A 10 -9.98 17.29 -4.79
C GLU A 10 -10.82 17.59 -3.54
N GLY A 11 -10.44 17.05 -2.37
CA GLY A 11 -11.05 17.35 -1.08
C GLY A 11 -11.36 16.12 -0.24
N ILE A 12 -12.31 16.28 0.70
CA ILE A 12 -12.72 15.27 1.69
C ILE A 12 -14.06 14.65 1.26
N TYR A 13 -14.19 13.33 1.41
CA TYR A 13 -15.41 12.58 1.10
C TYR A 13 -15.66 11.44 2.08
N GLY A 14 -16.92 10.98 2.12
CA GLY A 14 -17.32 9.83 2.92
C GLY A 14 -16.70 8.53 2.41
N ALA A 15 -16.37 7.66 3.35
CA ALA A 15 -15.89 6.32 3.09
C ALA A 15 -16.47 5.32 4.09
N THR A 16 -16.65 4.08 3.66
CA THR A 16 -17.22 3.01 4.49
C THR A 16 -16.39 1.74 4.34
N VAL A 17 -16.06 1.10 5.46
CA VAL A 17 -15.40 -0.22 5.46
C VAL A 17 -16.44 -1.26 5.01
N VAL A 18 -16.16 -1.96 3.92
CA VAL A 18 -17.07 -3.00 3.40
C VAL A 18 -16.61 -4.41 3.75
N ALA A 19 -15.30 -4.60 3.97
CA ALA A 19 -14.71 -5.84 4.42
C ALA A 19 -13.40 -5.56 5.15
N SER A 20 -13.04 -6.38 6.12
CA SER A 20 -11.74 -6.37 6.77
C SER A 20 -11.29 -7.77 7.14
N ASN A 21 -9.99 -7.99 7.17
CA ASN A 21 -9.38 -9.23 7.64
C ASN A 21 -8.13 -8.88 8.45
N ALA A 22 -8.20 -9.13 9.77
CA ALA A 22 -7.14 -8.81 10.70
C ALA A 22 -5.90 -9.70 10.54
N ASP A 23 -6.06 -10.94 10.07
CA ASP A 23 -4.95 -11.90 9.94
C ASP A 23 -3.93 -11.49 8.86
N ILE A 24 -4.40 -10.72 7.87
CA ILE A 24 -3.59 -10.20 6.75
C ILE A 24 -3.51 -8.68 6.75
N ASP A 25 -4.00 -8.02 7.81
CA ASP A 25 -4.06 -6.56 7.99
C ASP A 25 -4.59 -5.79 6.75
N LEU A 26 -5.66 -6.28 6.14
CA LEU A 26 -6.29 -5.64 4.97
C LEU A 26 -7.74 -5.24 5.24
N ALA A 27 -8.14 -4.13 4.64
CA ALA A 27 -9.52 -3.68 4.57
C ALA A 27 -9.88 -3.22 3.15
N ILE A 28 -11.13 -3.47 2.75
CA ILE A 28 -11.73 -2.86 1.56
C ILE A 28 -12.59 -1.71 2.04
N VAL A 29 -12.31 -0.53 1.51
CA VAL A 29 -13.02 0.70 1.83
C VAL A 29 -13.72 1.19 0.57
N GLN A 30 -15.03 1.36 0.65
CA GLN A 30 -15.82 1.98 -0.40
C GLN A 30 -15.84 3.49 -0.19
N SER A 31 -15.35 4.22 -1.20
CA SER A 31 -15.34 5.68 -1.21
C SER A 31 -16.51 6.24 -2.02
N ASP A 32 -17.01 7.40 -1.60
CA ASP A 32 -17.97 8.20 -2.37
C ASP A 32 -17.29 8.90 -3.57
N ASN A 33 -15.96 9.00 -3.60
CA ASN A 33 -15.21 9.52 -4.74
C ASN A 33 -15.34 8.59 -5.96
N LYS A 34 -15.92 9.11 -7.05
CA LYS A 34 -16.12 8.38 -8.32
C LYS A 34 -15.04 8.65 -9.38
N LYS A 35 -14.08 9.52 -9.10
CA LYS A 35 -13.07 9.98 -10.06
C LYS A 35 -11.73 9.25 -9.95
N SER A 36 -11.49 8.53 -8.84
CA SER A 36 -10.27 7.76 -8.66
C SER A 36 -10.14 6.68 -9.74
N LYS A 37 -8.94 6.54 -10.30
CA LYS A 37 -8.65 5.46 -11.23
C LYS A 37 -8.34 4.16 -10.48
N GLN A 38 -8.43 3.04 -11.18
CA GLN A 38 -8.02 1.75 -10.63
C GLN A 38 -6.52 1.54 -10.86
N ALA A 39 -5.77 1.28 -9.79
CA ALA A 39 -4.40 0.78 -9.88
C ALA A 39 -4.35 -0.61 -10.52
N ALA A 40 -3.25 -0.95 -11.17
CA ALA A 40 -3.01 -2.29 -11.70
C ALA A 40 -1.95 -3.01 -10.86
N PHE A 41 -2.18 -4.27 -10.56
CA PHE A 41 -1.20 -5.16 -9.95
C PHE A 41 -0.34 -5.81 -11.02
N ALA A 42 0.92 -6.10 -10.68
CA ALA A 42 1.74 -6.97 -11.50
C ALA A 42 1.14 -8.38 -11.50
N ASN A 43 1.16 -9.05 -12.64
CA ASN A 43 0.67 -10.43 -12.77
C ASN A 43 1.72 -11.49 -12.38
N ARG A 44 2.80 -11.06 -11.71
CA ARG A 44 3.89 -11.89 -11.20
C ARG A 44 4.23 -11.45 -9.77
N LEU A 45 4.83 -12.36 -9.01
CA LEU A 45 5.50 -11.99 -7.77
C LEU A 45 6.78 -11.21 -8.12
N PRO A 46 7.17 -10.20 -7.31
CA PRO A 46 8.48 -9.62 -7.43
C PRO A 46 9.57 -10.63 -7.04
N GLU A 47 10.80 -10.37 -7.46
CA GLU A 47 12.01 -11.10 -7.09
C GLU A 47 12.88 -10.27 -6.15
N ALA A 48 13.72 -10.93 -5.35
CA ALA A 48 14.69 -10.21 -4.52
C ALA A 48 15.68 -9.45 -5.41
N GLY A 49 15.85 -8.16 -5.12
CA GLY A 49 16.62 -7.23 -5.94
C GLY A 49 15.78 -6.38 -6.89
N ASP A 50 14.49 -6.68 -7.09
CA ASP A 50 13.60 -5.83 -7.91
C ASP A 50 13.48 -4.43 -7.28
N ASP A 51 13.63 -3.39 -8.11
CA ASP A 51 13.38 -2.00 -7.70
C ASP A 51 11.91 -1.80 -7.36
N VAL A 52 11.67 -1.13 -6.23
CA VAL A 52 10.33 -0.82 -5.75
C VAL A 52 10.22 0.60 -5.21
N TYR A 53 9.00 1.13 -5.27
CA TYR A 53 8.66 2.45 -4.78
C TYR A 53 7.48 2.38 -3.82
N ALA A 54 7.68 2.87 -2.61
CA ALA A 54 6.62 3.04 -1.63
C ALA A 54 5.96 4.40 -1.82
N ILE A 55 4.64 4.42 -1.94
CA ILE A 55 3.87 5.65 -2.17
C ILE A 55 2.82 5.77 -1.08
N GLY A 56 2.70 6.95 -0.49
CA GLY A 56 1.78 7.17 0.62
C GLY A 56 1.79 8.61 1.11
N PHE A 57 1.20 8.82 2.29
CA PHE A 57 1.09 10.13 2.94
C PHE A 57 1.86 10.07 4.28
N PRO A 58 3.20 9.94 4.25
CA PRO A 58 3.96 9.87 5.49
C PRO A 58 3.79 11.17 6.28
N LEU A 59 3.68 11.07 7.61
CA LEU A 59 3.47 12.23 8.50
C LEU A 59 2.24 13.06 8.09
N PHE A 60 1.12 12.38 7.78
CA PHE A 60 -0.11 13.04 7.31
C PHE A 60 -0.73 14.01 8.32
N ASP A 61 -0.35 13.92 9.58
CA ASP A 61 -0.66 14.86 10.66
C ASP A 61 0.08 16.20 10.51
N GLU A 62 1.23 16.20 9.85
CA GLU A 62 2.02 17.40 9.54
C GLU A 62 1.88 17.84 8.06
N PHE A 63 1.76 16.90 7.13
CA PHE A 63 1.75 17.13 5.69
C PHE A 63 0.71 16.28 4.95
N PHE A 64 -0.26 16.89 4.27
CA PHE A 64 -1.29 16.18 3.49
C PHE A 64 -0.85 15.79 2.06
N ASP A 65 0.44 15.93 1.76
CA ASP A 65 0.97 15.70 0.41
C ASP A 65 1.54 14.29 0.27
N ILE A 66 1.05 13.57 -0.74
CA ILE A 66 1.58 12.27 -1.17
C ILE A 66 3.09 12.34 -1.49
N LYS A 67 3.83 11.34 -1.04
CA LYS A 67 5.28 11.18 -1.22
C LYS A 67 5.60 9.82 -1.84
N ILE A 68 6.82 9.71 -2.36
CA ILE A 68 7.39 8.51 -2.93
C ILE A 68 8.78 8.30 -2.34
N THR A 69 9.09 7.06 -1.94
CA THR A 69 10.42 6.61 -1.53
C THR A 69 10.80 5.37 -2.33
N ASP A 70 12.09 5.18 -2.59
CA ASP A 70 12.64 4.06 -3.37
C ASP A 70 13.41 3.07 -2.51
N GLY A 71 13.52 1.85 -3.01
CA GLY A 71 14.30 0.75 -2.43
C GLY A 71 14.24 -0.48 -3.32
N ILE A 72 14.56 -1.64 -2.75
CA ILE A 72 14.48 -2.94 -3.43
C ILE A 72 13.61 -3.91 -2.63
N VAL A 73 13.13 -4.96 -3.26
CA VAL A 73 12.66 -6.16 -2.56
C VAL A 73 13.86 -6.88 -1.97
N SER A 74 13.93 -6.98 -0.65
CA SER A 74 15.01 -7.67 0.06
C SER A 74 14.68 -9.12 0.39
N GLY A 75 13.39 -9.50 0.37
CA GLY A 75 12.94 -10.85 0.68
C GLY A 75 11.46 -11.08 0.33
N LEU A 76 11.09 -12.36 0.19
CA LEU A 76 9.75 -12.79 -0.22
C LEU A 76 8.94 -13.45 0.92
N SER A 77 9.32 -13.14 2.16
CA SER A 77 8.65 -13.61 3.36
C SER A 77 8.82 -12.64 4.52
N GLY A 78 7.81 -12.56 5.38
CA GLY A 78 7.85 -11.88 6.67
C GLY A 78 8.68 -12.63 7.72
N PHE A 79 8.45 -12.27 8.99
CA PHE A 79 8.95 -13.02 10.15
C PHE A 79 8.51 -14.49 10.09
N ASP A 80 9.36 -15.38 10.65
CA ASP A 80 9.12 -16.83 10.70
C ASP A 80 8.81 -17.48 9.33
N GLY A 81 9.23 -16.85 8.23
CA GLY A 81 8.99 -17.35 6.87
C GLY A 81 7.57 -17.10 6.35
N ASP A 82 6.82 -16.17 6.95
CA ASP A 82 5.45 -15.86 6.55
C ASP A 82 5.36 -15.29 5.12
N ARG A 83 4.97 -16.14 4.16
CA ARG A 83 4.90 -15.81 2.73
C ARG A 83 3.77 -14.87 2.36
N ARG A 84 2.95 -14.43 3.33
CA ARG A 84 1.93 -13.40 3.09
C ARG A 84 2.54 -12.01 2.91
N PHE A 85 3.83 -11.86 3.23
CA PHE A 85 4.54 -10.58 3.22
C PHE A 85 5.77 -10.62 2.32
N ILE A 86 6.13 -9.45 1.81
CA ILE A 86 7.39 -9.15 1.15
C ILE A 86 8.18 -8.17 2.02
N GLN A 87 9.51 -8.30 2.01
CA GLN A 87 10.43 -7.39 2.66
C GLN A 87 10.98 -6.40 1.63
N MET A 88 11.13 -5.14 2.06
CA MET A 88 11.69 -4.08 1.23
C MET A 88 12.65 -3.20 2.02
N THR A 89 13.50 -2.48 1.30
CA THR A 89 14.39 -1.47 1.89
C THR A 89 13.86 -0.04 1.80
N ALA A 90 12.77 0.17 1.05
CA ALA A 90 12.20 1.50 0.86
C ALA A 90 11.81 2.11 2.22
N PRO A 91 12.28 3.33 2.55
CA PRO A 91 11.94 3.97 3.82
C PRO A 91 10.43 4.17 3.97
N ILE A 92 9.87 3.66 5.08
CA ILE A 92 8.44 3.81 5.40
C ILE A 92 8.21 4.45 6.78
N GLN A 93 7.18 5.27 6.86
CA GLN A 93 6.73 5.93 8.08
C GLN A 93 5.21 5.76 8.28
N PRO A 94 4.67 6.05 9.48
CA PRO A 94 3.23 6.17 9.66
C PRO A 94 2.62 7.06 8.58
N GLY A 95 1.54 6.58 7.97
CA GLY A 95 0.92 7.21 6.78
C GLY A 95 1.28 6.56 5.43
N ASN A 96 2.27 5.66 5.40
CA ASN A 96 2.46 4.75 4.27
C ASN A 96 1.62 3.46 4.40
N SER A 97 1.13 3.11 5.61
CA SER A 97 0.26 1.93 5.80
C SER A 97 -0.96 1.96 4.88
N GLY A 98 -1.22 0.85 4.19
CA GLY A 98 -2.28 0.73 3.20
C GLY A 98 -1.95 1.35 1.83
N GLY A 99 -0.85 2.10 1.74
CA GLY A 99 -0.33 2.63 0.49
C GLY A 99 0.27 1.51 -0.40
N PRO A 100 0.36 1.75 -1.71
CA PRO A 100 0.95 0.80 -2.64
C PRO A 100 2.47 0.71 -2.49
N LEU A 101 2.98 -0.51 -2.62
CA LEU A 101 4.33 -0.75 -3.12
C LEU A 101 4.22 -1.04 -4.62
N VAL A 102 4.96 -0.31 -5.45
CA VAL A 102 4.96 -0.51 -6.90
C VAL A 102 6.34 -0.89 -7.43
N ASP A 103 6.38 -1.68 -8.50
CA ASP A 103 7.62 -2.01 -9.22
C ASP A 103 8.10 -0.87 -10.14
N ALA A 104 9.20 -1.11 -10.86
CA ALA A 104 9.73 -0.20 -11.86
C ALA A 104 8.81 0.07 -13.06
N ALA A 105 7.77 -0.75 -13.29
CA ALA A 105 6.73 -0.48 -14.28
C ALA A 105 5.54 0.32 -13.70
N GLY A 106 5.56 0.64 -12.40
CA GLY A 106 4.49 1.33 -11.69
C GLY A 106 3.28 0.45 -11.42
N LEU A 107 3.45 -0.88 -11.42
CA LEU A 107 2.42 -1.85 -11.09
C LEU A 107 2.51 -2.22 -9.60
N VAL A 108 1.36 -2.38 -8.95
CA VAL A 108 1.29 -2.76 -7.53
C VAL A 108 1.86 -4.16 -7.35
N VAL A 109 2.90 -4.24 -6.53
CA VAL A 109 3.56 -5.48 -6.08
C VAL A 109 3.40 -5.70 -4.58
N GLY A 110 2.69 -4.82 -3.86
CA GLY A 110 2.31 -5.06 -2.47
C GLY A 110 1.48 -3.93 -1.87
N VAL A 111 0.97 -4.16 -0.66
CA VAL A 111 0.28 -3.15 0.17
C VAL A 111 1.09 -2.95 1.45
N ILE A 112 1.59 -1.74 1.69
CA ILE A 112 2.53 -1.46 2.77
C ILE A 112 1.89 -1.66 4.15
N GLU A 113 2.59 -2.34 5.05
CA GLU A 113 2.21 -2.50 6.47
C GLU A 113 3.27 -1.80 7.32
N SER A 114 3.03 -0.54 7.71
CA SER A 114 4.03 0.24 8.46
C SER A 114 4.07 -0.10 9.95
N LYS A 115 3.14 -0.90 10.47
CA LYS A 115 3.12 -1.37 11.87
C LYS A 115 4.11 -2.48 12.11
N ARG A 116 4.27 -3.36 11.12
CA ARG A 116 5.33 -4.35 11.08
C ARG A 116 6.62 -3.66 10.66
N LYS A 117 7.20 -2.87 11.56
CA LYS A 117 8.62 -2.51 11.43
C LYS A 117 9.42 -3.71 11.90
N GLY A 118 10.72 -3.77 11.57
CA GLY A 118 11.62 -4.86 11.95
C GLY A 118 11.84 -5.03 13.45
N GLU A 119 10.78 -5.05 14.28
CA GLU A 119 10.79 -5.45 15.68
C GLU A 119 11.33 -6.87 15.73
N VAL A 120 12.63 -6.98 15.96
CA VAL A 120 13.24 -8.21 16.41
C VAL A 120 13.03 -8.31 17.92
N ALA A 121 13.29 -9.50 18.48
CA ALA A 121 13.23 -9.70 19.92
C ALA A 121 13.99 -8.57 20.66
N GLU A 122 13.45 -8.15 21.80
CA GLU A 122 14.02 -7.12 22.69
C GLU A 122 13.91 -5.65 22.20
N GLY A 123 12.90 -5.32 21.40
CA GLY A 123 12.55 -3.92 21.11
C GLY A 123 13.54 -3.19 20.21
N VAL A 124 14.46 -3.91 19.59
CA VAL A 124 15.31 -3.39 18.53
C VAL A 124 14.49 -3.35 17.25
N VAL A 125 14.39 -2.17 16.64
CA VAL A 125 13.81 -2.00 15.31
C VAL A 125 14.95 -2.09 14.31
N ALA A 126 14.94 -3.12 13.47
CA ALA A 126 15.85 -3.21 12.34
C ALA A 126 15.56 -2.04 11.39
N GLU A 127 16.47 -1.05 11.38
CA GLU A 127 16.42 0.06 10.43
C GLU A 127 16.57 -0.47 9.00
N GLY A 128 15.85 0.14 8.05
CA GLY A 128 15.90 -0.26 6.65
C GLY A 128 15.17 -1.55 6.29
N VAL A 129 14.34 -2.10 7.20
CA VAL A 129 13.46 -3.24 6.91
C VAL A 129 11.99 -2.80 6.97
N GLY A 130 11.35 -2.76 5.81
CA GLY A 130 9.91 -2.53 5.65
C GLY A 130 9.19 -3.78 5.16
N PHE A 131 7.89 -3.85 5.39
CA PHE A 131 7.06 -4.97 4.96
C PHE A 131 5.84 -4.50 4.17
N ALA A 132 5.41 -5.32 3.22
CA ALA A 132 4.14 -5.17 2.53
C ALA A 132 3.45 -6.52 2.42
N VAL A 133 2.12 -6.52 2.45
CA VAL A 133 1.31 -7.67 2.10
C VAL A 133 1.56 -8.00 0.62
N ALA A 134 1.85 -9.27 0.35
CA ALA A 134 2.18 -9.77 -0.98
C ALA A 134 1.02 -9.51 -1.96
N PRO A 135 1.31 -9.28 -3.26
CA PRO A 135 0.31 -8.82 -4.22
C PRO A 135 -0.76 -9.88 -4.46
N GLU A 136 -0.39 -11.16 -4.38
CA GLU A 136 -1.33 -12.27 -4.49
C GLU A 136 -2.31 -12.33 -3.32
N VAL A 137 -1.85 -12.09 -2.09
CA VAL A 137 -2.71 -12.04 -0.89
C VAL A 137 -3.73 -10.92 -1.03
N ALA A 138 -3.28 -9.71 -1.41
CA ALA A 138 -4.16 -8.58 -1.64
C ALA A 138 -5.15 -8.85 -2.78
N ALA A 139 -4.68 -9.37 -3.92
CA ALA A 139 -5.54 -9.69 -5.06
C ALA A 139 -6.59 -10.76 -4.73
N ASN A 140 -6.22 -11.77 -3.94
CA ASN A 140 -7.15 -12.82 -3.49
C ASN A 140 -8.18 -12.27 -2.51
N PHE A 141 -7.79 -11.39 -1.59
CA PHE A 141 -8.73 -10.71 -0.70
C PHE A 141 -9.75 -9.86 -1.49
N ILE A 142 -9.31 -9.14 -2.53
CA ILE A 142 -10.20 -8.40 -3.44
C ILE A 142 -11.19 -9.36 -4.13
N ARG A 143 -10.70 -10.48 -4.69
CA ARG A 143 -11.55 -11.47 -5.38
C ARG A 143 -12.57 -12.14 -4.45
N ALA A 144 -12.15 -12.51 -3.25
CA ALA A 144 -12.99 -13.15 -2.25
C ALA A 144 -14.19 -12.28 -1.84
N ASN A 145 -14.06 -10.96 -1.98
CA ASN A 145 -15.12 -9.97 -1.72
C ASN A 145 -15.87 -9.54 -2.99
N GLY A 146 -15.81 -10.33 -4.07
CA GLY A 146 -16.58 -10.11 -5.29
C GLY A 146 -16.06 -8.97 -6.20
N LEU A 147 -14.88 -8.43 -5.91
CA LEU A 147 -14.24 -7.39 -6.72
C LEU A 147 -13.20 -7.99 -7.68
N LYS A 148 -12.86 -7.25 -8.74
CA LYS A 148 -11.93 -7.71 -9.79
C LYS A 148 -10.66 -6.86 -9.79
N PRO A 149 -9.51 -7.36 -9.30
CA PRO A 149 -8.25 -6.64 -9.41
C PRO A 149 -7.81 -6.60 -10.88
N LYS A 150 -7.27 -5.46 -11.32
CA LYS A 150 -6.66 -5.31 -12.64
C LYS A 150 -5.25 -5.87 -12.59
N LEU A 151 -4.94 -6.88 -13.41
CA LEU A 151 -3.61 -7.48 -13.52
C LEU A 151 -2.99 -7.12 -14.86
N ILE A 152 -1.70 -6.74 -14.88
CA ILE A 152 -0.95 -6.42 -16.10
C ILE A 152 0.45 -7.05 -16.01
N ALA A 153 1.03 -7.41 -17.15
CA ALA A 153 2.42 -7.85 -17.23
C ALA A 153 3.38 -6.68 -16.97
N SER A 154 4.39 -6.90 -16.13
CA SER A 154 5.47 -5.93 -15.91
C SER A 154 6.52 -6.11 -17.01
N GLU A 155 6.45 -5.28 -18.05
CA GLU A 155 7.27 -5.46 -19.27
C GLU A 155 8.28 -4.34 -19.50
N LYS A 156 8.05 -3.14 -18.94
CA LYS A 156 8.92 -1.99 -19.21
C LYS A 156 9.00 -1.03 -18.03
N GLU A 157 10.23 -0.76 -17.61
CA GLU A 157 10.53 0.27 -16.63
C GLU A 157 10.08 1.66 -17.11
N ARG A 158 9.58 2.44 -16.16
CA ARG A 158 9.07 3.79 -16.39
C ARG A 158 9.86 4.78 -15.56
N LYS A 159 9.85 6.05 -15.98
CA LYS A 159 10.44 7.11 -15.17
C LYS A 159 9.64 7.25 -13.88
N VAL A 160 10.33 7.33 -12.75
CA VAL A 160 9.73 7.49 -11.41
C VAL A 160 8.71 8.64 -11.35
N ARG A 161 8.98 9.76 -12.03
CA ARG A 161 8.05 10.90 -12.12
C ARG A 161 6.71 10.55 -12.81
N ASP A 162 6.72 9.63 -13.76
CA ASP A 162 5.52 9.20 -14.48
C ASP A 162 4.74 8.18 -13.64
N ILE A 163 5.44 7.31 -12.89
CA ILE A 163 4.85 6.44 -11.87
C ILE A 163 4.13 7.29 -10.81
N MET A 164 4.82 8.31 -10.26
CA MET A 164 4.25 9.20 -9.26
C MET A 164 3.04 9.99 -9.77
N ARG A 165 3.07 10.43 -11.05
CA ARG A 165 1.93 11.12 -11.68
C ARG A 165 0.69 10.22 -11.77
N ASP A 166 0.89 8.94 -12.06
CA ASP A 166 -0.22 7.99 -12.10
C ASP A 166 -0.70 7.65 -10.69
N ALA A 167 0.23 7.42 -9.75
CA ALA A 167 -0.08 7.08 -8.37
C ALA A 167 -1.00 8.07 -7.67
N LYS A 168 -0.84 9.37 -7.96
CA LYS A 168 -1.74 10.44 -7.50
C LYS A 168 -3.21 10.26 -7.89
N GLN A 169 -3.51 9.47 -8.93
CA GLN A 169 -4.88 9.29 -9.42
C GLN A 169 -5.61 8.15 -8.72
N TRP A 170 -4.91 7.36 -7.90
CA TRP A 170 -5.47 6.15 -7.29
C TRP A 170 -4.97 5.88 -5.85
N THR A 171 -4.03 6.66 -5.33
CA THR A 171 -3.62 6.64 -3.92
C THR A 171 -4.29 7.78 -3.18
N VAL A 172 -5.00 7.47 -2.10
CA VAL A 172 -5.79 8.43 -1.31
C VAL A 172 -5.51 8.24 0.17
N LEU A 173 -5.60 9.32 0.95
CA LEU A 173 -5.47 9.26 2.40
C LEU A 173 -6.82 8.84 2.99
N ILE A 174 -6.87 7.74 3.74
CA ILE A 174 -8.07 7.32 4.47
C ILE A 174 -7.85 7.54 5.96
N ALA A 175 -8.69 8.37 6.58
CA ALA A 175 -8.66 8.67 8.01
C ALA A 175 -9.95 8.19 8.70
N CYS A 176 -9.81 7.43 9.79
CA CYS A 176 -10.92 7.03 10.64
C CYS A 176 -10.99 7.96 11.85
N PHE A 177 -11.81 9.00 11.78
CA PHE A 177 -12.12 9.82 12.96
C PHE A 177 -13.22 9.12 13.76
N SER A 178 -12.86 8.54 14.91
CA SER A 178 -13.86 8.30 15.95
C SER A 178 -14.32 9.69 16.41
N LEU A 179 -15.52 10.11 16.02
CA LEU A 179 -16.21 11.18 16.74
C LEU A 179 -16.37 10.66 18.16
N LYS A 180 -15.51 11.10 19.08
CA LYS A 180 -15.81 11.06 20.50
C LYS A 180 -16.95 12.05 20.68
N VAL A 181 -18.17 11.54 20.58
CA VAL A 181 -19.38 12.23 21.07
C VAL A 181 -19.35 12.15 22.60
#